data_AF-A0A957NIE5-F1
#
_entry.id   AF-A0A957NIE5-F1
#
_cell.length_a   1.000
_cell.length_b   1.000
_cell.length_c   1.000
_cell.angle_alpha   90.00
_cell.angle_beta   90.00
_cell.angle_gamma   90.00
#
_symmetry.space_group_name_H-M   'P 1'
#
loop_
_entity.id
_entity.type
_entity.pdbx_description
1 polymer ?
#
loop_
_entity_poly.entity_id
_entity_poly.type
_entity_poly.pdbx_seq_one_letter_code
_entity_poly.pdbx_strand_id
1 'polypeptide(L)'
;INHLEDLAIARPIQTALKGFYGVIKSMERYVRLTFITGVSKFSRVSLFSELNNLTDLTMRTSFGTAFGITEAELRHYFVDYIAEFAQKEGSSEAAFLDKVRLWYDGFCFAAEAENVYNPFSTMQLFDGRRFSNYWFESGTPTFLIKRLHQANYDISEFDQLELGELAFSTYDIDRLALVPLLFQTGYLTVKGYNAESRRYTLSYPNYEVENAFITYLLDAFSYQEQALSEANVWRLIDALRDHNLEQFFKILKIFFANIDYDLHLRNEKYYQTIFYLIFMLMGLKIQAETKTNDGRIDAVIEVKDRIYIFEFKLDKNAQTAIDQLIDKEYAQKYSERGKTITQVGVNFNSAAGQVSEWQIVTPA
;
A
#
# COMPACT_ATOMS: atom_id res chain seq x y z
N ILE A 1 -18.78 -5.12 3.93
CA ILE A 1 -17.67 -5.39 2.96
C ILE A 1 -17.35 -6.88 2.89
N ASN A 2 -17.22 -7.57 4.03
CA ASN A 2 -16.83 -8.99 4.08
C ASN A 2 -17.74 -9.96 3.31
N HIS A 3 -19.00 -9.60 3.08
CA HIS A 3 -19.96 -10.44 2.33
C HIS A 3 -20.20 -9.97 0.90
N LEU A 4 -19.42 -9.03 0.37
CA LEU A 4 -19.63 -8.50 -0.98
C LEU A 4 -19.46 -9.57 -2.08
N GLU A 5 -18.72 -10.67 -1.82
CA GLU A 5 -18.60 -11.81 -2.74
C GLU A 5 -19.81 -12.75 -2.72
N ASP A 6 -20.49 -12.83 -1.58
CA ASP A 6 -21.64 -13.70 -1.42
C ASP A 6 -22.89 -12.93 -1.82
N LEU A 7 -23.25 -13.00 -3.10
CA LEU A 7 -24.45 -12.33 -3.62
C LEU A 7 -25.73 -12.83 -2.95
N ALA A 8 -25.76 -14.05 -2.39
CA ALA A 8 -26.92 -14.56 -1.67
C ALA A 8 -27.08 -13.87 -0.30
N ILE A 9 -25.99 -13.39 0.31
CA ILE A 9 -26.03 -12.56 1.52
C ILE A 9 -26.12 -11.06 1.19
N ALA A 10 -25.34 -10.59 0.22
CA ALA A 10 -25.22 -9.18 -0.09
C ALA A 10 -26.51 -8.59 -0.70
N ARG A 11 -27.24 -9.34 -1.53
CA ARG A 11 -28.49 -8.87 -2.14
C ARG A 11 -29.59 -8.63 -1.10
N PRO A 12 -29.88 -9.55 -0.15
CA PRO A 12 -30.80 -9.27 0.95
C PRO A 12 -30.41 -8.05 1.80
N ILE A 13 -29.12 -7.90 2.13
CA ILE A 13 -28.63 -6.72 2.86
C ILE A 13 -28.88 -5.45 2.04
N GLN A 14 -28.57 -5.47 0.75
CA GLN A 14 -28.85 -4.35 -0.14
C GLN A 14 -30.34 -4.00 -0.16
N THR A 15 -31.23 -4.99 -0.24
CA THR A 15 -32.69 -4.78 -0.20
C THR A 15 -33.15 -4.17 1.13
N ALA A 16 -32.64 -4.67 2.26
CA ALA A 16 -32.96 -4.12 3.57
C ALA A 16 -32.51 -2.66 3.73
N LEU A 17 -31.30 -2.33 3.26
CA LEU A 17 -30.79 -0.96 3.23
C LEU A 17 -31.63 -0.07 2.31
N LYS A 18 -32.06 -0.59 1.16
CA LYS A 18 -32.98 0.09 0.22
C LYS A 18 -34.24 0.55 0.96
N GLY A 19 -34.90 -0.37 1.66
CA GLY A 19 -36.09 -0.08 2.45
C GLY A 19 -35.85 0.93 3.58
N PHE A 20 -34.73 0.81 4.31
CA PHE A 20 -34.36 1.77 5.35
C PHE A 20 -34.19 3.19 4.80
N TYR A 21 -33.47 3.33 3.68
CA TYR A 21 -33.28 4.61 3.02
C TYR A 21 -34.60 5.18 2.45
N GLY A 22 -35.45 4.33 1.87
CA GLY A 22 -36.78 4.74 1.43
C GLY A 22 -37.62 5.39 2.54
N VAL A 23 -37.56 4.85 3.77
CA VAL A 23 -38.23 5.44 4.94
C VAL A 23 -37.68 6.84 5.24
N ILE A 24 -36.35 7.02 5.25
CA ILE A 24 -35.73 8.34 5.49
C ILE A 24 -36.24 9.38 4.48
N LYS A 25 -36.28 9.04 3.18
CA LYS A 25 -36.80 9.95 2.15
C LYS A 25 -38.27 10.30 2.38
N SER A 26 -39.10 9.31 2.73
CA SER A 26 -40.53 9.54 3.01
C SER A 26 -40.78 10.55 4.14
N MET A 27 -39.80 10.73 5.03
CA MET A 27 -39.86 11.63 6.17
C MET A 27 -39.17 12.98 5.90
N GLU A 28 -38.77 13.29 4.66
CA GLU A 28 -37.97 14.48 4.34
C GLU A 28 -38.57 15.80 4.85
N ARG A 29 -39.91 15.92 4.84
CA ARG A 29 -40.62 17.12 5.36
C ARG A 29 -40.56 17.28 6.88
N TYR A 30 -40.22 16.21 7.60
CA TYR A 30 -40.14 16.17 9.07
C TYR A 30 -38.70 16.16 9.58
N VAL A 31 -37.72 15.86 8.72
CA VAL A 31 -36.31 15.73 9.11
C VAL A 31 -35.56 16.99 8.68
N ARG A 32 -35.00 17.73 9.65
CA ARG A 32 -34.23 18.96 9.39
C ARG A 32 -32.91 18.69 8.68
N LEU A 33 -32.22 17.61 9.07
CA LEU A 33 -30.93 17.19 8.51
C LEU A 33 -30.76 15.69 8.68
N THR A 34 -30.37 15.01 7.60
CA THR A 34 -29.87 13.64 7.63
C THR A 34 -28.42 13.64 7.17
N PHE A 35 -27.54 13.06 7.98
CA PHE A 35 -26.14 12.86 7.63
C PHE A 35 -25.82 11.36 7.70
N ILE A 36 -25.27 10.82 6.61
CA ILE A 36 -24.98 9.38 6.47
C ILE A 36 -23.51 9.24 6.14
N THR A 37 -22.82 8.43 6.93
CA THR A 37 -21.38 8.15 6.78
C THR A 37 -21.18 6.65 6.68
N GLY A 38 -20.08 6.25 6.05
CA GLY A 38 -19.73 4.84 5.88
C GLY A 38 -18.55 4.68 4.93
N VAL A 39 -18.04 3.45 4.86
CA VAL A 39 -16.84 3.13 4.10
C VAL A 39 -17.09 3.06 2.60
N SER A 40 -18.17 2.37 2.19
CA SER A 40 -18.45 2.18 0.76
C SER A 40 -19.50 3.17 0.25
N LYS A 41 -19.24 3.69 -0.95
CA LYS A 41 -20.23 4.44 -1.70
C LYS A 41 -21.25 3.47 -2.28
N PHE A 42 -22.48 3.56 -1.82
CA PHE A 42 -23.60 2.90 -2.50
C PHE A 42 -23.82 3.60 -3.85
N SER A 43 -23.72 2.88 -4.98
CA SER A 43 -23.95 3.51 -6.29
C SER A 43 -25.38 3.99 -6.45
N ARG A 44 -25.51 5.13 -7.13
CA ARG A 44 -26.75 5.75 -7.59
C ARG A 44 -27.66 4.83 -8.45
N VAL A 45 -27.18 3.68 -8.94
CA VAL A 45 -27.81 2.97 -10.06
C VAL A 45 -28.78 1.86 -9.63
N SER A 46 -28.72 1.33 -8.40
CA SER A 46 -29.68 0.28 -7.98
C SER A 46 -30.45 0.54 -6.69
N LEU A 47 -29.96 1.42 -5.80
CA LEU A 47 -30.61 1.74 -4.51
C LEU A 47 -31.31 3.11 -4.50
N PHE A 48 -30.99 4.03 -5.43
CA PHE A 48 -31.33 5.45 -5.30
C PHE A 48 -32.52 5.94 -6.13
N SER A 49 -33.31 5.08 -6.80
CA SER A 49 -34.66 5.51 -7.20
C SER A 49 -35.45 5.99 -5.96
N GLU A 50 -35.16 5.38 -4.80
CA GLU A 50 -35.80 5.65 -3.52
C GLU A 50 -35.07 6.69 -2.65
N LEU A 51 -33.86 7.17 -2.98
CA LEU A 51 -33.09 8.11 -2.12
C LEU A 51 -32.32 9.20 -2.90
N ASN A 52 -32.85 9.65 -4.04
CA ASN A 52 -32.20 10.62 -4.93
C ASN A 52 -32.05 12.06 -4.39
N ASN A 53 -32.45 12.35 -3.15
CA ASN A 53 -32.38 13.67 -2.53
C ASN A 53 -31.12 13.90 -1.66
N LEU A 54 -30.21 12.91 -1.59
CA LEU A 54 -28.93 13.09 -0.90
C LEU A 54 -27.90 13.85 -1.74
N THR A 55 -27.11 14.67 -1.05
CA THR A 55 -25.92 15.31 -1.61
C THR A 55 -24.69 14.47 -1.28
N ASP A 56 -23.94 14.05 -2.29
CA ASP A 56 -22.66 13.36 -2.10
C ASP A 56 -21.58 14.38 -1.68
N LEU A 57 -21.00 14.16 -0.50
CA LEU A 57 -19.98 15.01 0.10
C LEU A 57 -18.59 14.37 0.07
N THR A 58 -18.46 13.10 -0.38
CA THR A 58 -17.26 12.26 -0.22
C THR A 58 -15.99 12.94 -0.73
N MET A 59 -16.05 13.54 -1.93
CA MET A 59 -14.92 14.19 -2.57
C MET A 59 -15.08 15.72 -2.65
N ARG A 60 -15.91 16.30 -1.77
CA ARG A 60 -16.04 17.76 -1.69
C ARG A 60 -14.94 18.32 -0.82
N THR A 61 -14.16 19.26 -1.36
CA THR A 61 -13.07 19.93 -0.64
C THR A 61 -13.53 20.55 0.70
N SER A 62 -14.72 21.13 0.75
CA SER A 62 -15.27 21.74 1.97
C SER A 62 -15.56 20.74 3.11
N PHE A 63 -15.56 19.43 2.82
CA PHE A 63 -15.71 18.35 3.81
C PHE A 63 -14.43 17.51 3.95
N GLY A 64 -13.34 17.89 3.25
CA GLY A 64 -12.12 17.08 3.17
C GLY A 64 -11.45 16.81 4.52
N THR A 65 -11.61 17.72 5.49
CA THR A 65 -11.04 17.59 6.83
C THR A 65 -12.03 17.08 7.88
N ALA A 66 -13.30 16.85 7.52
CA ALA A 66 -14.37 16.60 8.49
C ALA A 66 -14.25 15.26 9.25
N PHE A 67 -13.42 14.33 8.76
CA PHE A 67 -13.29 12.96 9.28
C PHE A 67 -11.86 12.58 9.67
N GLY A 68 -11.03 13.58 9.97
CA GLY A 68 -9.71 13.37 10.53
C GLY A 68 -9.31 14.52 11.44
N ILE A 69 -8.07 14.48 11.92
CA ILE A 69 -7.48 15.57 12.71
C ILE A 69 -6.55 16.33 11.77
N THR A 70 -6.69 17.65 11.68
CA THR A 70 -5.75 18.49 10.91
C THR A 70 -4.44 18.70 11.66
N GLU A 71 -3.37 19.11 10.97
CA GLU A 71 -2.10 19.45 11.63
C GLU A 71 -2.30 20.56 12.69
N ALA A 72 -3.16 21.53 12.39
CA ALA A 72 -3.49 22.63 13.29
C ALA A 72 -4.20 22.15 14.55
N GLU A 73 -5.20 21.28 14.42
CA GLU A 73 -5.92 20.69 15.55
C GLU A 73 -5.01 19.78 16.38
N LEU A 74 -4.15 18.99 15.74
CA LEU A 74 -3.17 18.14 16.42
C LEU A 74 -2.27 19.00 17.34
N ARG A 75 -1.68 20.07 16.79
CA ARG A 75 -0.80 20.98 17.54
C ARG A 75 -1.53 21.76 18.63
N HIS A 76 -2.81 22.06 18.43
CA HIS A 76 -3.58 22.84 19.40
C HIS A 76 -4.06 21.98 20.57
N TYR A 77 -4.69 20.83 20.28
CA TYR A 77 -5.34 20.01 21.31
C TYR A 77 -4.41 18.99 21.97
N PHE A 78 -3.29 18.62 21.33
CA PHE A 78 -2.37 17.60 21.85
C PHE A 78 -1.01 18.16 22.28
N VAL A 79 -0.88 19.48 22.45
CA VAL A 79 0.41 20.14 22.76
C VAL A 79 1.16 19.51 23.94
N ASP A 80 0.46 19.25 25.05
CA ASP A 80 1.08 18.68 26.25
C ASP A 80 1.53 17.23 26.02
N TYR A 81 0.75 16.44 25.29
CA TYR A 81 1.09 15.06 24.93
C TYR A 81 2.28 14.97 23.99
N ILE A 82 2.35 15.91 23.03
CA ILE A 82 3.50 16.04 22.12
C ILE A 82 4.76 16.34 22.91
N ALA A 83 4.73 17.33 23.80
CA ALA A 83 5.87 17.70 24.63
C ALA A 83 6.33 16.55 25.54
N GLU A 84 5.39 15.90 26.25
CA GLU A 84 5.71 14.78 27.15
C GLU A 84 6.32 13.60 26.40
N PHE A 85 5.72 13.21 25.26
CA PHE A 85 6.18 12.03 24.54
C PHE A 85 7.48 12.31 23.76
N ALA A 86 7.65 13.50 23.18
CA ALA A 86 8.91 13.90 22.57
C ALA A 86 10.06 13.83 23.57
N GLN A 87 9.85 14.31 24.81
CA GLN A 87 10.82 14.22 25.89
C GLN A 87 11.16 12.77 26.25
N LYS A 88 10.14 11.90 26.36
CA LYS A 88 10.34 10.48 26.67
C LYS A 88 11.13 9.74 25.57
N GLU A 89 10.92 10.07 24.31
CA GLU A 89 11.67 9.52 23.17
C GLU A 89 13.08 10.15 23.03
N GLY A 90 13.41 11.17 23.82
CA GLY A 90 14.68 11.89 23.72
C GLY A 90 14.81 12.68 22.42
N SER A 91 13.70 13.17 21.87
CA SER A 91 13.63 13.91 20.60
C SER A 91 13.07 15.32 20.79
N SER A 92 13.30 16.21 19.82
CA SER A 92 12.60 17.51 19.81
C SER A 92 11.14 17.33 19.42
N GLU A 93 10.25 18.23 19.86
CA GLU A 93 8.83 18.21 19.46
C GLU A 93 8.66 18.24 17.93
N ALA A 94 9.53 18.96 17.21
CA ALA A 94 9.51 19.01 15.74
C ALA A 94 9.82 17.63 15.13
N ALA A 95 10.89 16.97 15.58
CA ALA A 95 11.27 15.64 15.10
C ALA A 95 10.22 14.58 15.48
N PHE A 96 9.62 14.70 16.67
CA PHE A 96 8.51 13.86 17.08
C PHE A 96 7.30 14.05 16.14
N LEU A 97 6.90 15.30 15.88
CA LEU A 97 5.79 15.60 14.96
C LEU A 97 6.05 15.12 13.53
N ASP A 98 7.28 15.21 13.04
CA ASP A 98 7.64 14.63 11.74
C ASP A 98 7.45 13.10 11.72
N LYS A 99 7.77 12.42 12.82
CA LYS A 99 7.50 10.98 13.00
C LYS A 99 6.00 10.70 13.09
N VAL A 100 5.22 11.52 13.80
CA VAL A 100 3.74 11.39 13.83
C VAL A 100 3.15 11.57 12.44
N ARG A 101 3.63 12.55 11.66
CA ARG A 101 3.19 12.79 10.28
C ARG A 101 3.48 11.59 9.40
N LEU A 102 4.70 11.06 9.44
CA LEU A 102 5.09 9.86 8.69
C LEU A 102 4.16 8.67 8.97
N TRP A 103 3.83 8.46 10.24
CA TRP A 103 3.04 7.30 10.66
C TRP A 103 1.56 7.43 10.38
N TYR A 104 0.97 8.61 10.64
CA TYR A 104 -0.48 8.73 10.78
C TYR A 104 -1.13 9.82 9.92
N ASP A 105 -0.38 10.75 9.35
CA ASP A 105 -0.90 11.77 8.42
C ASP A 105 -0.87 11.31 6.97
N GLY A 106 -1.85 11.77 6.19
CA GLY A 106 -1.75 11.70 4.74
C GLY A 106 -3.03 11.26 4.05
N PHE A 107 -4.13 11.06 4.79
CA PHE A 107 -5.44 10.82 4.20
C PHE A 107 -5.98 12.10 3.56
N CYS A 108 -6.33 12.01 2.28
CA CYS A 108 -6.94 13.07 1.50
C CYS A 108 -8.07 12.51 0.62
N PHE A 109 -9.25 13.09 0.74
CA PHE A 109 -10.47 12.60 0.09
C PHE A 109 -10.90 13.44 -1.13
N ALA A 110 -10.29 14.61 -1.33
CA ALA A 110 -10.62 15.54 -2.41
C ALA A 110 -9.36 16.21 -2.97
N ALA A 111 -9.35 16.53 -4.26
CA ALA A 111 -8.19 17.03 -5.01
C ALA A 111 -7.40 18.19 -4.36
N GLU A 112 -8.06 19.03 -3.56
CA GLU A 112 -7.50 20.26 -2.97
C GLU A 112 -7.73 20.32 -1.46
N ALA A 113 -8.03 19.19 -0.81
CA ALA A 113 -8.21 19.14 0.63
C ALA A 113 -6.85 19.03 1.35
N GLU A 114 -6.77 19.63 2.53
CA GLU A 114 -5.69 19.35 3.48
C GLU A 114 -5.72 17.85 3.85
N ASN A 115 -4.53 17.27 4.02
CA ASN A 115 -4.42 15.94 4.59
C ASN A 115 -4.91 15.95 6.03
N VAL A 116 -5.39 14.79 6.49
CA VAL A 116 -5.75 14.60 7.88
C VAL A 116 -5.10 13.35 8.45
N TYR A 117 -4.83 13.42 9.74
CA TYR A 117 -4.40 12.31 10.56
C TYR A 117 -5.60 11.39 10.84
N ASN A 118 -5.33 10.08 10.87
CA ASN A 118 -6.33 9.10 11.33
C ASN A 118 -6.65 9.35 12.82
N PRO A 119 -7.91 9.65 13.20
CA PRO A 119 -8.23 9.96 14.59
C PRO A 119 -7.94 8.79 15.54
N PHE A 120 -8.27 7.56 15.13
CA PHE A 120 -8.08 6.38 15.97
C PHE A 120 -6.61 6.10 16.22
N SER A 121 -5.78 6.03 15.18
CA SER A 121 -4.34 5.79 15.34
C SER A 121 -3.67 6.90 16.13
N THR A 122 -4.07 8.15 15.94
CA THR A 122 -3.54 9.30 16.69
C THR A 122 -3.90 9.22 18.17
N MET A 123 -5.15 8.87 18.51
CA MET A 123 -5.54 8.67 19.91
C MET A 123 -4.76 7.52 20.56
N GLN A 124 -4.62 6.40 19.85
CA GLN A 124 -3.90 5.23 20.34
C GLN A 124 -2.39 5.49 20.52
N LEU A 125 -1.79 6.33 19.66
CA LEU A 125 -0.41 6.79 19.82
C LEU A 125 -0.21 7.49 21.16
N PHE A 126 -1.07 8.46 21.50
CA PHE A 126 -0.90 9.26 22.71
C PHE A 126 -1.33 8.51 23.97
N ASP A 127 -2.31 7.62 23.89
CA ASP A 127 -2.72 6.73 24.99
C ASP A 127 -1.63 5.69 25.29
N GLY A 128 -1.23 4.92 24.26
CA GLY A 128 -0.25 3.85 24.39
C GLY A 128 1.20 4.30 24.43
N ARG A 129 1.49 5.56 24.06
CA ARG A 129 2.83 6.18 23.98
C ARG A 129 3.81 5.30 23.21
N ARG A 130 3.37 4.80 22.05
CA ARG A 130 4.13 3.92 21.17
C ARG A 130 3.64 4.09 19.73
N PHE A 131 4.55 4.06 18.77
CA PHE A 131 4.19 3.96 17.35
C PHE A 131 3.86 2.51 17.01
N SER A 132 2.70 2.28 16.40
CA SER A 132 2.21 0.95 16.02
C SER A 132 1.15 1.04 14.91
N ASN A 133 0.82 -0.11 14.33
CA ASN A 133 -0.23 -0.26 13.31
C ASN A 133 -1.62 -0.41 13.95
N TYR A 134 -2.11 0.64 14.60
CA TYR A 134 -3.40 0.68 15.31
C TYR A 134 -4.62 0.52 14.42
N TRP A 135 -4.66 1.18 13.26
CA TRP A 135 -5.81 1.16 12.36
C TRP A 135 -6.15 -0.26 11.88
N PHE A 136 -5.12 -1.09 11.65
CA PHE A 136 -5.25 -2.44 11.14
C PHE A 136 -5.70 -3.48 12.17
N GLU A 137 -5.45 -3.26 13.48
CA GLU A 137 -5.93 -4.14 14.55
C GLU A 137 -7.48 -4.17 14.63
N SER A 138 -8.16 -3.19 14.01
CA SER A 138 -9.62 -3.06 14.00
C SER A 138 -10.35 -3.87 12.92
N GLY A 139 -9.63 -4.46 11.96
CA GLY A 139 -10.23 -5.34 10.93
C GLY A 139 -9.33 -5.58 9.72
N THR A 140 -9.00 -6.85 9.45
CA THR A 140 -8.17 -7.24 8.30
C THR A 140 -8.94 -7.16 6.97
N PRO A 141 -8.37 -6.60 5.89
CA PRO A 141 -9.00 -6.52 4.57
C PRO A 141 -8.93 -7.83 3.77
N THR A 142 -9.22 -8.97 4.40
CA THR A 142 -9.04 -10.30 3.80
C THR A 142 -9.70 -10.41 2.41
N PHE A 143 -10.88 -9.79 2.24
CA PHE A 143 -11.57 -9.74 0.96
C PHE A 143 -10.75 -9.03 -0.14
N LEU A 144 -10.26 -7.82 0.12
CA LEU A 144 -9.52 -7.03 -0.86
C LEU A 144 -8.22 -7.72 -1.26
N ILE A 145 -7.51 -8.25 -0.27
CA ILE A 145 -6.24 -8.95 -0.46
C ILE A 145 -6.44 -10.20 -1.32
N LYS A 146 -7.43 -11.03 -0.99
CA LYS A 146 -7.79 -12.20 -1.78
C LYS A 146 -8.11 -11.82 -3.23
N ARG A 147 -8.82 -10.72 -3.45
CA ARG A 147 -9.18 -10.26 -4.81
C ARG A 147 -8.00 -9.76 -5.61
N LEU A 148 -7.09 -9.00 -4.97
CA LEU A 148 -5.85 -8.55 -5.60
C LEU A 148 -4.98 -9.73 -6.01
N HIS A 149 -4.84 -10.71 -5.13
CA HIS A 149 -4.13 -11.95 -5.40
C HIS A 149 -4.77 -12.72 -6.57
N GLN A 150 -6.08 -12.97 -6.53
CA GLN A 150 -6.80 -13.69 -7.59
C GLN A 150 -6.75 -12.98 -8.95
N ALA A 151 -6.75 -11.65 -8.96
CA ALA A 151 -6.62 -10.85 -10.16
C ALA A 151 -5.17 -10.76 -10.68
N ASN A 152 -4.19 -11.30 -9.94
CA ASN A 152 -2.76 -11.11 -10.19
C ASN A 152 -2.43 -9.61 -10.39
N TYR A 153 -3.00 -8.76 -9.54
CA TYR A 153 -2.86 -7.31 -9.65
C TYR A 153 -1.40 -6.91 -9.44
N ASP A 154 -0.94 -5.92 -10.22
CA ASP A 154 0.41 -5.39 -10.07
C ASP A 154 0.47 -4.44 -8.88
N ILE A 155 0.93 -4.94 -7.73
CA ILE A 155 0.98 -4.16 -6.48
C ILE A 155 1.97 -2.99 -6.59
N SER A 156 2.96 -3.06 -7.48
CA SER A 156 3.93 -1.98 -7.68
C SER A 156 3.30 -0.70 -8.25
N GLU A 157 2.12 -0.79 -8.86
CA GLU A 157 1.40 0.38 -9.37
C GLU A 157 0.83 1.25 -8.25
N PHE A 158 0.68 0.73 -7.03
CA PHE A 158 0.02 1.44 -5.93
C PHE A 158 0.77 2.67 -5.43
N ASP A 159 2.07 2.77 -5.68
CA ASP A 159 2.85 3.94 -5.27
C ASP A 159 2.42 5.21 -6.02
N GLN A 160 2.02 5.08 -7.29
CA GLN A 160 1.61 6.18 -8.17
C GLN A 160 0.52 5.75 -9.16
N LEU A 161 -0.65 5.39 -8.63
CA LEU A 161 -1.74 4.89 -9.45
C LEU A 161 -2.56 6.03 -10.04
N GLU A 162 -2.70 6.07 -11.38
CA GLU A 162 -3.61 7.02 -12.04
C GLU A 162 -5.03 6.45 -12.20
N LEU A 163 -6.05 7.22 -11.80
CA LEU A 163 -7.45 6.84 -11.94
C LEU A 163 -8.29 7.99 -12.49
N GLY A 164 -9.07 7.72 -13.54
CA GLY A 164 -10.03 8.70 -14.06
C GLY A 164 -11.20 8.94 -13.12
N GLU A 165 -11.68 10.19 -13.05
CA GLU A 165 -12.75 10.61 -12.12
C GLU A 165 -14.03 9.75 -12.19
N LEU A 166 -14.41 9.25 -13.38
CA LEU A 166 -15.61 8.43 -13.57
C LEU A 166 -15.56 7.09 -12.82
N ALA A 167 -14.37 6.56 -12.54
CA ALA A 167 -14.20 5.29 -11.85
C ALA A 167 -14.73 5.32 -10.40
N PHE A 168 -14.76 6.50 -9.76
CA PHE A 168 -15.33 6.67 -8.42
C PHE A 168 -16.86 6.65 -8.39
N SER A 169 -17.52 6.74 -9.55
CA SER A 169 -18.98 6.86 -9.65
C SER A 169 -19.68 5.53 -9.96
N THR A 170 -18.95 4.53 -10.45
CA THR A 170 -19.48 3.21 -10.80
C THR A 170 -19.23 2.23 -9.66
N TYR A 171 -20.27 1.92 -8.88
CA TYR A 171 -20.24 0.81 -7.91
C TYR A 171 -21.25 -0.25 -8.34
N ASP A 172 -20.77 -1.27 -9.05
CA ASP A 172 -21.55 -2.45 -9.42
C ASP A 172 -21.13 -3.61 -8.51
N ILE A 173 -22.08 -4.18 -7.76
CA ILE A 173 -21.77 -5.31 -6.88
C ILE A 173 -21.43 -6.57 -7.68
N ASP A 174 -21.94 -6.67 -8.92
CA ASP A 174 -21.61 -7.75 -9.84
C ASP A 174 -20.24 -7.50 -10.51
N ARG A 175 -19.73 -6.25 -10.49
CA ARG A 175 -18.42 -5.84 -11.07
C ARG A 175 -17.68 -4.84 -10.19
N LEU A 176 -17.18 -5.32 -9.04
CA LEU A 176 -16.41 -4.50 -8.11
C LEU A 176 -15.04 -4.14 -8.69
N ALA A 177 -14.82 -2.86 -8.97
CA ALA A 177 -13.51 -2.32 -9.32
C ALA A 177 -12.65 -2.20 -8.05
N LEU A 178 -11.43 -2.78 -8.08
CA LEU A 178 -10.57 -2.88 -6.90
C LEU A 178 -10.02 -1.52 -6.45
N VAL A 179 -9.54 -0.69 -7.38
CA VAL A 179 -8.93 0.60 -7.04
C VAL A 179 -9.90 1.56 -6.35
N PRO A 180 -11.14 1.81 -6.85
CA PRO A 180 -12.10 2.62 -6.10
C PRO A 180 -12.42 2.06 -4.71
N LEU A 181 -12.41 0.73 -4.55
CA LEU A 181 -12.66 0.10 -3.26
C LEU A 181 -11.48 0.30 -2.31
N LEU A 182 -10.23 0.19 -2.78
CA LEU A 182 -9.03 0.51 -1.99
C LEU A 182 -9.04 1.95 -1.51
N PHE A 183 -9.48 2.89 -2.35
CA PHE A 183 -9.68 4.28 -1.95
C PHE A 183 -10.77 4.43 -0.87
N GLN A 184 -11.96 3.87 -1.11
CA GLN A 184 -13.09 3.92 -0.18
C GLN A 184 -12.77 3.32 1.20
N THR A 185 -11.96 2.28 1.21
CA THR A 185 -11.56 1.57 2.43
C THR A 185 -10.32 2.16 3.09
N GLY A 186 -9.72 3.20 2.53
CA GLY A 186 -8.60 3.93 3.13
C GLY A 186 -7.22 3.32 2.89
N TYR A 187 -7.09 2.28 2.06
CA TYR A 187 -5.77 1.73 1.67
C TYR A 187 -5.04 2.63 0.68
N LEU A 188 -5.79 3.31 -0.17
CA LEU A 188 -5.27 4.33 -1.07
C LEU A 188 -5.96 5.66 -0.80
N THR A 189 -5.28 6.74 -1.12
CA THR A 189 -5.76 8.10 -0.90
C THR A 189 -5.31 9.03 -2.01
N VAL A 190 -5.95 10.20 -2.14
CA VAL A 190 -5.56 11.18 -3.16
C VAL A 190 -4.20 11.78 -2.82
N LYS A 191 -3.26 11.72 -3.77
CA LYS A 191 -1.97 12.44 -3.71
C LYS A 191 -1.85 13.55 -4.73
N GLY A 192 -2.72 13.56 -5.74
CA GLY A 192 -2.76 14.60 -6.76
C GLY A 192 -4.00 14.52 -7.64
N TYR A 193 -4.25 15.61 -8.37
CA TYR A 193 -5.31 15.69 -9.36
C TYR A 193 -4.88 16.56 -10.52
N ASN A 194 -5.06 16.05 -11.74
CA ASN A 194 -4.87 16.80 -12.96
C ASN A 194 -6.25 17.18 -13.53
N ALA A 195 -6.56 18.48 -13.51
CA ALA A 195 -7.84 19.02 -13.96
C ALA A 195 -8.06 18.89 -15.48
N GLU A 196 -6.99 18.97 -16.28
CA GLU A 196 -7.07 18.87 -17.74
C GLU A 196 -7.45 17.45 -18.19
N SER A 197 -6.79 16.44 -17.61
CA SER A 197 -7.06 15.03 -17.93
C SER A 197 -8.16 14.42 -17.06
N ARG A 198 -8.62 15.14 -16.02
CA ARG A 198 -9.58 14.68 -15.00
C ARG A 198 -9.16 13.36 -14.36
N ARG A 199 -7.87 13.27 -14.02
CA ARG A 199 -7.27 12.09 -13.40
C ARG A 199 -6.75 12.40 -12.00
N TYR A 200 -6.97 11.46 -11.11
CA TYR A 200 -6.41 11.44 -9.77
C TYR A 200 -5.15 10.58 -9.76
N THR A 201 -4.17 11.00 -8.96
CA THR A 201 -3.05 10.17 -8.55
C THR A 201 -3.35 9.66 -7.16
N LEU A 202 -3.29 8.34 -6.97
CA LEU A 202 -3.54 7.66 -5.71
C LEU A 202 -2.26 7.00 -5.20
N SER A 203 -2.11 6.95 -3.87
CA SER A 203 -1.03 6.22 -3.19
C SER A 203 -1.44 5.85 -1.77
N TYR A 204 -0.59 5.14 -1.03
CA TYR A 204 -0.80 4.90 0.40
C TYR A 204 -0.89 6.22 1.18
N PRO A 205 -1.77 6.32 2.19
CA PRO A 205 -1.89 7.54 2.96
C PRO A 205 -0.62 7.81 3.77
N ASN A 206 -0.13 6.81 4.49
CA ASN A 206 0.95 6.92 5.47
C ASN A 206 1.67 5.59 5.66
N TYR A 207 2.72 5.61 6.49
CA TYR A 207 3.54 4.43 6.78
C TYR A 207 2.76 3.30 7.46
N GLU A 208 1.85 3.62 8.41
CA GLU A 208 1.04 2.60 9.10
C GLU A 208 0.23 1.76 8.10
N VAL A 209 -0.46 2.43 7.17
CA VAL A 209 -1.34 1.75 6.22
C VAL A 209 -0.54 0.96 5.20
N GLU A 210 0.54 1.56 4.68
CA GLU A 210 1.44 0.90 3.74
C GLU A 210 2.07 -0.36 4.36
N ASN A 211 2.72 -0.22 5.52
CA ASN A 211 3.44 -1.30 6.18
C ASN A 211 2.52 -2.50 6.47
N ALA A 212 1.35 -2.23 7.06
CA ALA A 212 0.41 -3.28 7.38
C ALA A 212 -0.20 -3.92 6.13
N PHE A 213 -0.56 -3.12 5.11
CA PHE A 213 -1.14 -3.67 3.88
C PHE A 213 -0.16 -4.56 3.11
N ILE A 214 1.10 -4.12 2.98
CA ILE A 214 2.17 -4.90 2.37
C ILE A 214 2.43 -6.20 3.14
N THR A 215 2.39 -6.16 4.48
CA THR A 215 2.56 -7.36 5.31
C THR A 215 1.51 -8.42 4.98
N TYR A 216 0.24 -8.04 4.95
CA TYR A 216 -0.82 -9.01 4.62
C TYR A 216 -0.86 -9.42 3.16
N LEU A 217 -0.43 -8.56 2.22
CA LEU A 217 -0.23 -8.95 0.84
C LEU A 217 0.87 -10.02 0.75
N LEU A 218 1.98 -9.84 1.46
CA LEU A 218 3.05 -10.83 1.47
C LEU A 218 2.53 -12.17 1.98
N ASP A 219 1.80 -12.18 3.10
CA ASP A 219 1.18 -13.38 3.66
C ASP A 219 0.22 -14.07 2.68
N ALA A 220 -0.57 -13.30 1.93
CA ALA A 220 -1.51 -13.85 0.96
C ALA A 220 -0.83 -14.40 -0.30
N PHE A 221 0.26 -13.78 -0.77
CA PHE A 221 1.01 -14.22 -1.94
C PHE A 221 1.96 -15.38 -1.63
N SER A 222 2.43 -15.50 -0.38
CA SER A 222 3.23 -16.64 0.09
C SER A 222 2.40 -17.76 0.69
N TYR A 223 1.10 -17.52 0.94
CA TYR A 223 0.19 -18.41 1.65
C TYR A 223 0.67 -18.81 3.04
N GLN A 224 1.39 -17.91 3.72
CA GLN A 224 1.91 -18.11 5.06
C GLN A 224 1.43 -16.97 5.96
N GLU A 225 0.89 -17.31 7.12
CA GLU A 225 0.65 -16.31 8.16
C GLU A 225 1.99 -15.89 8.77
N GLN A 226 2.24 -14.57 8.88
CA GLN A 226 3.54 -14.03 9.32
C GLN A 226 4.71 -14.55 8.48
N ALA A 227 4.52 -14.55 7.15
CA ALA A 227 5.45 -15.13 6.18
C ALA A 227 6.89 -14.65 6.40
N LEU A 228 7.03 -13.37 6.77
CA LEU A 228 8.31 -12.78 7.14
C LEU A 228 8.19 -12.09 8.50
N SER A 229 8.87 -12.64 9.51
CA SER A 229 8.94 -12.01 10.83
C SER A 229 9.73 -10.70 10.78
N GLU A 230 9.40 -9.75 11.68
CA GLU A 230 10.12 -8.49 11.82
C GLU A 230 11.63 -8.70 12.00
N ALA A 231 12.02 -9.73 12.77
CA ALA A 231 13.42 -10.10 12.96
C ALA A 231 14.11 -10.49 11.63
N ASN A 232 13.43 -11.19 10.73
CA ASN A 232 13.99 -11.53 9.43
C ASN A 232 14.05 -10.32 8.49
N VAL A 233 13.09 -9.39 8.56
CA VAL A 233 13.16 -8.11 7.85
C VAL A 233 14.43 -7.34 8.25
N TRP A 234 14.69 -7.18 9.54
CA TRP A 234 15.91 -6.52 10.02
C TRP A 234 17.18 -7.24 9.58
N ARG A 235 17.20 -8.58 9.63
CA ARG A 235 18.36 -9.36 9.16
C ARG A 235 18.61 -9.20 7.65
N LEU A 236 17.57 -9.02 6.83
CA LEU A 236 17.73 -8.70 5.41
C LEU A 236 18.31 -7.29 5.22
N ILE A 237 17.83 -6.31 5.99
CA ILE A 237 18.34 -4.94 5.97
C ILE A 237 19.82 -4.92 6.34
N ASP A 238 20.18 -5.57 7.44
CA ASP A 238 21.56 -5.64 7.92
C ASP A 238 22.46 -6.37 6.92
N ALA A 239 21.98 -7.46 6.30
CA ALA A 239 22.72 -8.14 5.26
C ALA A 239 23.04 -7.23 4.05
N LEU A 240 22.13 -6.33 3.64
CA LEU A 240 22.42 -5.35 2.59
C LEU A 240 23.37 -4.25 3.08
N ARG A 241 23.23 -3.77 4.30
CA ARG A 241 24.11 -2.74 4.91
C ARG A 241 25.53 -3.23 5.08
N ASP A 242 25.70 -4.50 5.46
CA ASP A 242 26.99 -5.17 5.65
C ASP A 242 27.54 -5.76 4.33
N HIS A 243 26.81 -5.59 3.23
CA HIS A 243 27.12 -6.14 1.91
C HIS A 243 27.23 -7.66 1.83
N ASN A 244 26.59 -8.35 2.77
CA ASN A 244 26.56 -9.79 2.86
C ASN A 244 25.39 -10.37 2.05
N LEU A 245 25.53 -10.38 0.73
CA LEU A 245 24.51 -10.94 -0.17
C LEU A 245 24.30 -12.45 0.02
N GLU A 246 25.31 -13.19 0.51
CA GLU A 246 25.13 -14.60 0.87
C GLU A 246 24.10 -14.77 2.00
N GLN A 247 24.22 -13.98 3.07
CA GLN A 247 23.27 -13.99 4.18
C GLN A 247 21.89 -13.50 3.72
N PHE A 248 21.84 -12.50 2.84
CA PHE A 248 20.59 -11.99 2.25
C PHE A 248 19.85 -13.10 1.50
N PHE A 249 20.51 -13.78 0.53
CA PHE A 249 19.88 -14.87 -0.22
C PHE A 249 19.61 -16.11 0.63
N LYS A 250 20.40 -16.36 1.69
CA LYS A 250 20.10 -17.44 2.65
C LYS A 250 18.77 -17.22 3.37
N ILE A 251 18.50 -16.00 3.82
CA ILE A 251 17.22 -15.67 4.48
C ILE A 251 16.07 -15.83 3.49
N LEU A 252 16.23 -15.33 2.26
CA LEU A 252 15.23 -15.49 1.20
C LEU A 252 14.96 -16.95 0.86
N LYS A 253 16.00 -17.79 0.73
CA LYS A 253 15.81 -19.23 0.49
C LYS A 253 15.02 -19.90 1.61
N ILE A 254 15.25 -19.53 2.88
CA ILE A 254 14.46 -20.03 4.01
C ILE A 254 13.00 -19.61 3.89
N PHE A 255 12.74 -18.35 3.51
CA PHE A 255 11.39 -17.85 3.26
C PHE A 255 10.67 -18.65 2.16
N PHE A 256 11.29 -18.80 0.98
CA PHE A 256 10.71 -19.54 -0.14
C PHE A 256 10.53 -21.03 0.13
N ALA A 257 11.44 -21.65 0.89
CA ALA A 257 11.34 -23.07 1.24
C ALA A 257 10.13 -23.42 2.10
N ASN A 258 9.51 -22.42 2.75
CA ASN A 258 8.28 -22.62 3.52
C ASN A 258 7.01 -22.50 2.65
N ILE A 259 7.11 -22.07 1.38
CA ILE A 259 5.96 -21.93 0.49
C ILE A 259 5.61 -23.32 -0.05
N ASP A 260 4.35 -23.73 0.07
CA ASP A 260 3.91 -25.04 -0.39
C ASP A 260 4.10 -25.19 -1.90
N TYR A 261 4.57 -26.36 -2.33
CA TYR A 261 4.92 -26.59 -3.73
C TYR A 261 3.72 -26.48 -4.68
N ASP A 262 2.51 -26.79 -4.21
CA ASP A 262 1.25 -26.66 -4.97
C ASP A 262 0.94 -25.18 -5.31
N LEU A 263 1.60 -24.24 -4.63
CA LEU A 263 1.42 -22.80 -4.75
C LEU A 263 2.54 -22.15 -5.57
N HIS A 264 3.54 -22.92 -6.00
CA HIS A 264 4.58 -22.44 -6.92
C HIS A 264 3.98 -22.15 -8.29
N LEU A 265 3.65 -20.88 -8.52
CA LEU A 265 3.23 -20.40 -9.82
C LEU A 265 4.44 -20.32 -10.74
N ARG A 266 4.35 -20.93 -11.93
CA ARG A 266 5.34 -20.81 -13.01
C ARG A 266 5.22 -19.47 -13.72
N ASN A 267 5.34 -18.39 -12.97
CA ASN A 267 5.19 -17.02 -13.44
C ASN A 267 6.30 -16.15 -12.83
N GLU A 268 7.16 -15.57 -13.67
CA GLU A 268 8.25 -14.69 -13.22
C GLU A 268 7.71 -13.52 -12.39
N LYS A 269 6.54 -12.99 -12.78
CA LYS A 269 5.86 -11.89 -12.08
C LYS A 269 5.48 -12.24 -10.64
N TYR A 270 5.17 -13.51 -10.36
CA TYR A 270 4.84 -13.94 -8.99
C TYR A 270 6.04 -13.73 -8.05
N TYR A 271 7.22 -14.18 -8.47
CA TYR A 271 8.45 -14.00 -7.70
C TYR A 271 8.86 -12.53 -7.60
N GLN A 272 8.71 -11.76 -8.69
CA GLN A 272 8.93 -10.32 -8.68
C GLN A 272 8.02 -9.60 -7.66
N THR A 273 6.72 -9.95 -7.60
CA THR A 273 5.79 -9.39 -6.62
C THR A 273 6.20 -9.71 -5.19
N ILE A 274 6.58 -10.96 -4.89
CA ILE A 274 7.06 -11.32 -3.54
C ILE A 274 8.30 -10.52 -3.16
N PHE A 275 9.27 -10.39 -4.07
CA PHE A 275 10.46 -9.58 -3.81
C PHE A 275 10.12 -8.11 -3.60
N TYR A 276 9.24 -7.56 -4.42
CA TYR A 276 8.73 -6.21 -4.25
C TYR A 276 8.15 -6.00 -2.85
N LEU A 277 7.26 -6.90 -2.41
CA LEU A 277 6.64 -6.84 -1.08
C LEU A 277 7.68 -6.95 0.06
N ILE A 278 8.61 -7.91 -0.03
CA ILE A 278 9.70 -8.05 0.96
C ILE A 278 10.53 -6.78 1.03
N PHE A 279 10.87 -6.19 -0.12
CA PHE A 279 11.61 -4.95 -0.17
C PHE A 279 10.81 -3.83 0.47
N MET A 280 9.55 -3.62 0.11
CA MET A 280 8.72 -2.57 0.71
C MET A 280 8.68 -2.68 2.25
N LEU A 281 8.62 -3.90 2.81
CA LEU A 281 8.69 -4.12 4.26
C LEU A 281 10.03 -3.72 4.88
N MET A 282 11.14 -3.79 4.13
CA MET A 282 12.45 -3.38 4.62
C MET A 282 12.56 -1.86 4.83
N GLY A 283 11.56 -1.06 4.38
CA GLY A 283 11.51 0.38 4.60
C GLY A 283 12.70 1.14 4.01
N LEU A 284 13.46 0.48 3.13
CA LEU A 284 14.53 1.12 2.37
C LEU A 284 13.90 1.93 1.26
N LYS A 285 14.56 3.00 0.80
CA LYS A 285 14.13 3.67 -0.43
C LYS A 285 14.31 2.67 -1.57
N ILE A 286 13.20 2.05 -1.96
CA ILE A 286 13.15 1.11 -3.06
C ILE A 286 12.52 1.82 -4.24
N GLN A 287 13.20 1.75 -5.37
CA GLN A 287 12.61 2.13 -6.65
C GLN A 287 12.35 0.81 -7.39
N ALA A 288 11.20 0.20 -7.14
CA ALA A 288 10.77 -0.99 -7.85
C ALA A 288 10.18 -0.64 -9.21
N GLU A 289 10.25 -1.58 -10.15
CA GLU A 289 9.68 -1.41 -11.49
C GLU A 289 10.06 -0.08 -12.16
N THR A 290 11.29 0.37 -11.93
CA THR A 290 11.76 1.67 -12.38
C THR A 290 11.81 1.68 -13.91
N LYS A 291 10.91 2.43 -14.54
CA LYS A 291 10.95 2.69 -15.97
C LYS A 291 12.20 3.51 -16.29
N THR A 292 12.98 2.99 -17.23
CA THR A 292 14.11 3.68 -17.86
C THR A 292 13.75 3.98 -19.32
N ASN A 293 14.63 4.65 -20.03
CA ASN A 293 14.47 4.92 -21.47
C ASN A 293 14.48 3.65 -22.34
N ASP A 294 15.04 2.52 -21.86
CA ASP A 294 15.20 1.29 -22.65
C ASP A 294 14.75 0.01 -21.92
N GLY A 295 13.99 0.13 -20.84
CA GLY A 295 13.43 -1.02 -20.14
C GLY A 295 12.92 -0.72 -18.74
N ARG A 296 12.67 -1.78 -17.96
CA ARG A 296 12.21 -1.71 -16.59
C ARG A 296 13.21 -2.45 -15.70
N ILE A 297 13.66 -1.79 -14.63
CA ILE A 297 14.47 -2.43 -13.59
C ILE A 297 13.51 -3.05 -12.59
N ASP A 298 13.74 -4.31 -12.21
CA ASP A 298 12.85 -4.99 -11.27
C ASP A 298 12.90 -4.37 -9.87
N ALA A 299 14.09 -4.16 -9.30
CA ALA A 299 14.23 -3.47 -8.02
C ALA A 299 15.56 -2.72 -7.87
N VAL A 300 15.50 -1.51 -7.29
CA VAL A 300 16.69 -0.75 -6.88
C VAL A 300 16.61 -0.44 -5.39
N ILE A 301 17.67 -0.73 -4.65
CA ILE A 301 17.76 -0.52 -3.21
C ILE A 301 18.95 0.35 -2.89
N GLU A 302 18.69 1.45 -2.19
CA GLU A 302 19.73 2.37 -1.75
C GLU A 302 19.99 2.21 -0.25
N VAL A 303 21.21 1.79 0.09
CA VAL A 303 21.75 1.84 1.46
C VAL A 303 22.77 2.98 1.59
N LYS A 304 23.38 3.16 2.76
CA LYS A 304 24.17 4.36 3.09
C LYS A 304 25.27 4.66 2.06
N ASP A 305 26.02 3.66 1.65
CA ASP A 305 27.23 3.75 0.81
C ASP A 305 27.10 2.98 -0.52
N ARG A 306 25.97 2.30 -0.75
CA ARG A 306 25.78 1.41 -1.90
C ARG A 306 24.37 1.47 -2.48
N ILE A 307 24.29 1.22 -3.78
CA ILE A 307 23.04 1.02 -4.53
C ILE A 307 23.06 -0.38 -5.11
N TYR A 308 22.07 -1.19 -4.79
CA TYR A 308 21.85 -2.51 -5.38
C TYR A 308 20.81 -2.40 -6.49
N ILE A 309 21.10 -2.97 -7.66
CA ILE A 309 20.18 -3.04 -8.80
C ILE A 309 19.91 -4.51 -9.09
N PHE A 310 18.71 -4.97 -8.80
CA PHE A 310 18.30 -6.37 -8.97
C PHE A 310 17.56 -6.56 -10.30
N GLU A 311 17.86 -7.68 -10.95
CA GLU A 311 17.12 -8.20 -12.10
C GLU A 311 16.81 -9.68 -11.87
N PHE A 312 15.56 -10.07 -12.07
CA PHE A 312 15.10 -11.43 -11.85
C PHE A 312 14.82 -12.15 -13.17
N LYS A 313 15.05 -13.46 -13.19
CA LYS A 313 14.68 -14.36 -14.29
C LYS A 313 14.09 -15.65 -13.73
N LEU A 314 13.11 -16.23 -14.42
CA LEU A 314 12.55 -17.54 -14.10
C LEU A 314 13.03 -18.60 -15.09
N ASP A 315 13.54 -19.73 -14.57
CA ASP A 315 13.97 -20.91 -15.33
C ASP A 315 14.98 -20.61 -16.46
N LYS A 316 15.85 -19.61 -16.23
CA LYS A 316 16.98 -19.28 -17.09
C LYS A 316 18.28 -19.48 -16.30
N ASN A 317 19.14 -18.46 -16.23
CA ASN A 317 20.35 -18.42 -15.43
C ASN A 317 20.59 -16.98 -14.94
N ALA A 318 21.42 -16.81 -13.92
CA ALA A 318 21.71 -15.50 -13.35
C ALA A 318 22.50 -14.59 -14.32
N GLN A 319 23.30 -15.18 -15.20
CA GLN A 319 24.04 -14.44 -16.22
C GLN A 319 23.11 -13.68 -17.17
N THR A 320 21.97 -14.26 -17.56
CA THR A 320 20.99 -13.60 -18.45
C THR A 320 20.42 -12.33 -17.80
N ALA A 321 20.25 -12.34 -16.47
CA ALA A 321 19.83 -11.17 -15.73
C ALA A 321 20.94 -10.10 -15.68
N ILE A 322 22.19 -10.52 -15.45
CA ILE A 322 23.36 -9.63 -15.52
C ILE A 322 23.53 -9.01 -16.92
N ASP A 323 23.43 -9.81 -17.97
CA ASP A 323 23.54 -9.34 -19.36
C ASP A 323 22.49 -8.27 -19.63
N GLN A 324 21.25 -8.46 -19.18
CA GLN A 324 20.21 -7.44 -19.29
C GLN A 324 20.55 -6.15 -18.51
N LEU A 325 21.07 -6.26 -17.28
CA LEU A 325 21.47 -5.10 -16.48
C LEU A 325 22.60 -4.28 -17.14
N ILE A 326 23.52 -4.97 -17.83
CA ILE A 326 24.66 -4.37 -18.53
C ILE A 326 24.22 -3.78 -19.87
N ASP A 327 23.55 -4.56 -20.72
CA ASP A 327 23.12 -4.18 -22.07
C ASP A 327 22.19 -2.96 -22.05
N LYS A 328 21.37 -2.84 -20.98
CA LYS A 328 20.46 -1.71 -20.79
C LYS A 328 21.08 -0.54 -20.03
N GLU A 329 22.34 -0.65 -19.64
CA GLU A 329 23.11 0.39 -18.94
C GLU A 329 22.39 0.95 -17.70
N TYR A 330 21.60 0.13 -16.99
CA TYR A 330 20.74 0.59 -15.89
C TYR A 330 21.51 1.27 -14.74
N ALA A 331 22.79 0.93 -14.56
CA ALA A 331 23.66 1.60 -13.59
C ALA A 331 23.91 3.09 -13.90
N GLN A 332 23.85 3.49 -15.17
CA GLN A 332 24.15 4.86 -15.60
C GLN A 332 23.26 5.90 -14.91
N LYS A 333 21.98 5.57 -14.67
CA LYS A 333 21.03 6.43 -13.94
C LYS A 333 21.50 6.82 -12.53
N TYR A 334 22.40 6.04 -11.93
CA TYR A 334 22.82 6.17 -10.55
C TYR A 334 24.30 6.55 -10.37
N SER A 335 25.06 6.73 -11.45
CA SER A 335 26.51 6.94 -11.42
C SER A 335 26.95 8.20 -10.64
N GLU A 336 26.17 9.28 -10.70
CA GLU A 336 26.47 10.55 -10.02
C GLU A 336 26.02 10.58 -8.54
N ARG A 337 25.54 9.46 -7.98
CA ARG A 337 25.06 9.39 -6.59
C ARG A 337 26.18 9.28 -5.55
N GLY A 338 27.44 9.12 -5.97
CA GLY A 338 28.59 9.00 -5.08
C GLY A 338 28.58 7.72 -4.23
N LYS A 339 27.87 6.67 -4.68
CA LYS A 339 27.72 5.38 -4.01
C LYS A 339 28.25 4.27 -4.90
N THR A 340 28.76 3.20 -4.31
CA THR A 340 29.11 2.00 -5.07
C THR A 340 27.84 1.40 -5.65
N ILE A 341 27.85 1.03 -6.93
CA ILE A 341 26.72 0.38 -7.58
C ILE A 341 27.02 -1.12 -7.66
N THR A 342 26.10 -1.96 -7.22
CA THR A 342 26.20 -3.43 -7.35
C THR A 342 24.98 -3.93 -8.11
N GLN A 343 25.19 -4.42 -9.31
CA GLN A 343 24.19 -5.11 -10.12
C GLN A 343 24.08 -6.57 -9.66
N VAL A 344 22.87 -7.07 -9.45
CA VAL A 344 22.58 -8.40 -8.91
C VAL A 344 21.60 -9.11 -9.84
N GLY A 345 22.09 -10.08 -10.59
CA GLY A 345 21.26 -10.95 -11.43
C GLY A 345 20.82 -12.18 -10.65
N VAL A 346 19.54 -12.51 -10.67
CA VAL A 346 18.96 -13.59 -9.83
C VAL A 346 18.12 -14.52 -10.70
N ASN A 347 18.33 -15.82 -10.55
CA ASN A 347 17.53 -16.85 -11.23
C ASN A 347 16.70 -17.67 -10.26
N PHE A 348 15.39 -17.69 -10.47
CA PHE A 348 14.46 -18.60 -9.82
C PHE A 348 14.34 -19.90 -10.59
N ASN A 349 14.22 -20.98 -9.85
CA ASN A 349 13.82 -22.26 -10.41
C ASN A 349 12.38 -22.55 -10.01
N SER A 350 11.47 -22.58 -10.97
CA SER A 350 10.04 -22.78 -10.72
C SER A 350 9.72 -24.15 -10.16
N ALA A 351 10.54 -25.17 -10.47
CA ALA A 351 10.36 -26.52 -9.93
C ALA A 351 10.76 -26.61 -8.45
N ALA A 352 11.79 -25.89 -8.04
CA ALA A 352 12.24 -25.81 -6.65
C ALA A 352 11.52 -24.71 -5.85
N GLY A 353 10.83 -23.78 -6.52
CA GLY A 353 10.10 -22.68 -5.89
C GLY A 353 10.94 -21.58 -5.26
N GLN A 354 12.24 -21.54 -5.55
CA GLN A 354 13.18 -20.66 -4.84
C GLN A 354 14.29 -20.13 -5.75
N VAL A 355 15.09 -19.22 -5.20
CA VAL A 355 16.33 -18.75 -5.83
C VAL A 355 17.28 -19.94 -6.02
N SER A 356 17.71 -20.17 -7.25
CA SER A 356 18.66 -21.23 -7.60
C SER A 356 20.09 -20.72 -7.73
N GLU A 357 20.25 -19.54 -8.32
CA GLU A 357 21.54 -18.91 -8.63
C GLU A 357 21.40 -17.39 -8.50
N TRP A 358 22.47 -16.71 -8.09
CA TRP A 358 22.63 -15.28 -8.25
C TRP A 358 24.06 -14.94 -8.64
N GLN A 359 24.24 -13.83 -9.33
CA GLN A 359 25.53 -13.29 -9.74
C GLN A 359 25.58 -11.79 -9.46
N ILE A 360 26.79 -11.26 -9.28
CA ILE A 360 27.00 -9.85 -9.00
C ILE A 360 28.03 -9.26 -9.95
N VAL A 361 27.78 -8.02 -10.36
CA VAL A 361 28.72 -7.19 -11.12
C VAL A 361 28.79 -5.82 -10.46
N THR A 362 30.00 -5.31 -10.25
CA THR A 362 30.21 -3.92 -9.85
C THR A 362 30.68 -3.19 -11.10
N PRO A 363 29.88 -2.26 -11.67
CA PRO A 363 30.30 -1.45 -12.81
C PRO A 363 31.58 -0.69 -12.47
N ALA A 364 32.47 -0.56 -13.45
CA ALA A 364 33.76 0.10 -13.31
C ALA A 364 33.64 1.60 -13.04
#